data_AF-A0A424SJE6-F1
#
_entry.id   AF-A0A424SJE6-F1
#
_cell.length_a   1.000
_cell.length_b   1.000
_cell.length_c   1.000
_cell.angle_alpha   90.00
_cell.angle_beta   90.00
_cell.angle_gamma   90.00
#
_symmetry.space_group_name_H-M   'P 1'
#
loop_
_entity.id
_entity.type
_entity.pdbx_description
1 polymer ?
#
loop_
_entity_poly.entity_id
_entity_poly.type
_entity_poly.pdbx_seq_one_letter_code
_entity_poly.pdbx_strand_id
1 'polypeptide(L)'
;MNKIKLFITLIAISTIIFSQNDQINSKPNAISVYWRTLNPNEKEIFLFSYLTQVYDTHQKMIKDIGYGDITTWYYDNRAELIYGIFDEVNQKDMKEFIGWIDEYYRHDEFSGNSFDDALSFAYRFQQASGETIWEKYENLKFGKIKPKN
;
A
#
# COMPACT_ATOMS: atom_id res chain seq x y z
N MET A 1 12.29 46.77 22.20
CA MET A 1 11.64 45.94 21.18
C MET A 1 10.28 46.55 20.86
N ASN A 2 10.05 47.02 19.63
CA ASN A 2 8.83 47.78 19.30
C ASN A 2 7.57 46.94 19.54
N LYS A 3 6.53 47.54 20.14
CA LYS A 3 5.25 46.87 20.45
C LYS A 3 4.65 46.14 19.24
N ILE A 4 4.87 46.68 18.04
CA ILE A 4 4.48 46.08 16.75
C ILE A 4 5.24 44.78 16.46
N LYS A 5 6.56 44.74 16.72
CA LYS A 5 7.35 43.51 16.54
C LYS A 5 6.90 42.43 17.51
N LEU A 6 6.63 42.77 18.77
CA LEU A 6 6.10 41.83 19.77
C LEU A 6 4.75 41.23 19.33
N PHE A 7 3.85 42.07 18.79
CA PHE A 7 2.54 41.63 18.31
C PHE A 7 2.64 40.69 17.10
N ILE A 8 3.53 41.00 16.15
CA ILE A 8 3.80 40.15 14.99
C ILE A 8 4.41 38.81 15.42
N THR A 9 5.34 38.81 16.38
CA THR A 9 5.91 37.57 16.93
C THR A 9 4.84 36.74 17.64
N LEU A 10 3.91 37.37 18.37
CA LEU A 10 2.83 36.67 19.07
C LEU A 10 1.85 36.00 18.09
N ILE A 11 1.49 36.68 17.00
CA ILE A 11 0.64 36.14 15.94
C ILE A 11 1.33 34.97 15.23
N ALA A 12 2.62 35.10 14.91
CA ALA A 12 3.40 34.04 14.26
C ALA A 12 3.57 32.78 15.13
N ILE A 13 3.58 32.90 16.46
CA ILE A 13 3.60 31.75 17.37
C ILE A 13 2.22 31.09 17.44
N SER A 14 1.14 31.89 17.38
CA SER A 14 -0.23 31.34 17.43
C SER A 14 -0.58 30.49 16.21
N THR A 15 -0.05 30.80 15.02
CA THR A 15 -0.29 29.98 13.82
C THR A 15 0.41 28.61 13.86
N ILE A 16 1.45 28.44 14.69
CA ILE A 16 2.12 27.14 14.89
C ILE A 16 1.30 26.24 15.83
N ILE A 17 0.56 26.83 16.79
CA ILE A 17 -0.25 26.08 17.77
C ILE A 17 -1.57 25.57 17.14
N PHE A 18 -2.04 26.21 16.06
CA PHE A 18 -3.24 25.80 15.31
C PHE A 18 -2.94 25.08 14.01
N SER A 19 -1.75 24.49 13.84
CA SER A 19 -1.65 23.34 12.93
C SER A 19 -2.50 22.24 13.54
N GLN A 20 -3.79 22.24 13.22
CA GLN A 20 -4.67 21.13 13.50
C GLN A 20 -3.97 19.92 12.88
N ASN A 21 -3.41 19.10 13.77
CA ASN A 21 -3.05 17.74 13.48
C ASN A 21 -4.40 17.06 13.24
N ASP A 22 -4.99 17.34 12.08
CA ASP A 22 -5.85 16.39 11.41
C ASP A 22 -4.90 15.21 11.13
N GLN A 23 -4.62 14.42 12.17
CA GLN A 23 -4.48 13.00 11.98
C GLN A 23 -5.80 12.67 11.30
N ILE A 24 -5.75 12.62 9.98
CA ILE A 24 -6.81 12.07 9.16
C ILE A 24 -6.93 10.68 9.74
N ASN A 25 -7.83 10.51 10.70
CA ASN A 25 -8.29 9.23 11.16
C ASN A 25 -9.03 8.71 9.94
N SER A 26 -8.25 8.15 9.02
CA SER A 26 -8.69 7.68 7.74
C SER A 26 -9.76 6.66 8.06
N LYS A 27 -11.02 6.99 7.78
CA LYS A 27 -12.12 6.08 8.12
C LYS A 27 -11.79 4.75 7.44
N PRO A 28 -11.76 3.63 8.19
CA PRO A 28 -11.42 2.34 7.61
C PRO A 28 -12.30 2.08 6.38
N ASN A 29 -11.67 1.73 5.26
CA ASN A 29 -12.45 1.35 4.09
C ASN A 29 -13.04 -0.06 4.28
N ALA A 30 -14.04 -0.38 3.46
CA ALA A 30 -14.76 -1.65 3.60
C ALA A 30 -13.86 -2.88 3.45
N ILE A 31 -12.83 -2.80 2.60
CA ILE A 31 -11.91 -3.93 2.37
C ILE A 31 -10.98 -4.13 3.56
N SER A 32 -10.44 -3.07 4.15
CA SER A 32 -9.57 -3.19 5.33
C SER A 32 -10.33 -3.74 6.52
N VAL A 33 -11.59 -3.32 6.71
CA VAL A 33 -12.48 -3.88 7.72
C VAL A 33 -12.75 -5.35 7.44
N TYR A 34 -13.16 -5.69 6.21
CA TYR A 34 -13.43 -7.06 5.82
C TYR A 34 -12.20 -7.97 6.00
N TRP A 35 -11.04 -7.56 5.50
CA TRP A 35 -9.78 -8.28 5.62
C TRP A 35 -9.40 -8.59 7.07
N ARG A 36 -9.58 -7.63 7.98
CA ARG A 36 -9.33 -7.81 9.42
C ARG A 36 -10.24 -8.88 10.08
N THR A 37 -11.40 -9.19 9.49
CA THR A 37 -12.31 -10.22 9.99
C THR A 37 -11.97 -11.64 9.53
N LEU A 38 -11.14 -11.78 8.48
CA LEU A 38 -10.85 -13.06 7.86
C LEU A 38 -9.84 -13.86 8.69
N ASN A 39 -10.05 -15.17 8.77
CA ASN A 39 -9.04 -16.10 9.26
C ASN A 39 -7.93 -16.34 8.20
N PRO A 40 -6.79 -16.95 8.54
CA PRO A 40 -5.68 -17.12 7.61
C PRO A 40 -6.02 -17.83 6.29
N ASN A 41 -6.87 -18.86 6.33
CA ASN A 41 -7.26 -19.58 5.11
C ASN A 41 -8.21 -18.73 4.25
N GLU A 42 -9.11 -17.97 4.88
CA GLU A 42 -10.00 -17.05 4.17
C GLU A 42 -9.23 -15.90 3.52
N LYS A 43 -8.17 -15.40 4.15
CA LYS A 43 -7.29 -14.39 3.56
C LYS A 43 -6.57 -14.90 2.32
N GLU A 44 -6.09 -16.13 2.36
CA GLU A 44 -5.46 -16.78 1.21
C GLU A 44 -6.46 -16.92 0.05
N ILE A 45 -7.67 -17.42 0.32
CA ILE A 45 -8.74 -17.52 -0.68
C ILE A 45 -9.10 -16.15 -1.25
N PHE A 46 -9.30 -15.14 -0.40
CA PHE A 46 -9.62 -13.78 -0.83
C PHE A 46 -8.53 -13.21 -1.72
N LEU A 47 -7.27 -13.32 -1.31
CA LEU A 47 -6.14 -12.80 -2.04
C LEU A 47 -6.04 -13.45 -3.42
N PHE A 48 -6.03 -14.79 -3.49
CA PHE A 48 -6.00 -15.48 -4.79
C PHE A 48 -7.17 -15.12 -5.69
N SER A 49 -8.38 -14.99 -5.13
CA SER A 49 -9.57 -14.58 -5.88
C SER A 49 -9.41 -13.18 -6.45
N TYR A 50 -8.89 -12.24 -5.66
CA TYR A 50 -8.64 -10.87 -6.08
C TYR A 50 -7.59 -10.80 -7.20
N LEU A 51 -6.43 -11.43 -7.00
CA LEU A 51 -5.35 -11.46 -7.99
C LEU A 51 -5.85 -12.06 -9.32
N THR A 52 -6.55 -13.19 -9.25
CA THR A 52 -7.11 -13.86 -10.45
C THR A 52 -8.13 -12.97 -11.15
N GLN A 53 -9.02 -12.29 -10.40
CA GLN A 53 -10.01 -11.40 -10.98
C GLN A 53 -9.37 -10.25 -11.77
N VAL A 54 -8.31 -9.62 -11.26
CA VAL A 54 -7.63 -8.53 -11.95
C VAL A 54 -6.93 -9.05 -13.22
N TYR A 55 -6.26 -10.18 -13.12
CA TYR A 55 -5.64 -10.85 -14.26
C TYR A 55 -6.67 -11.17 -15.35
N ASP A 56 -7.78 -11.83 -15.00
CA ASP A 56 -8.83 -12.23 -15.94
C ASP A 56 -9.50 -11.01 -16.57
N THR A 57 -9.69 -9.94 -15.80
CA THR A 57 -10.22 -8.68 -16.32
C THR A 57 -9.31 -8.10 -17.39
N HIS A 58 -8.00 -8.03 -17.13
CA HIS A 58 -7.04 -7.55 -18.13
C HIS A 58 -7.05 -8.42 -19.40
N GLN A 59 -7.00 -9.74 -19.25
CA GLN A 59 -7.06 -10.67 -20.39
C GLN A 59 -8.36 -10.54 -21.19
N LYS A 60 -9.49 -10.37 -20.50
CA LYS A 60 -10.78 -10.14 -21.13
C LYS A 60 -10.82 -8.81 -21.87
N MET A 61 -10.25 -7.74 -21.30
CA MET A 61 -10.16 -6.44 -21.96
C MET A 61 -9.34 -6.54 -23.26
N ILE A 62 -8.17 -7.17 -23.24
CA ILE A 62 -7.36 -7.41 -24.44
C ILE A 62 -8.17 -8.19 -25.49
N LYS A 63 -8.90 -9.22 -25.07
CA LYS A 63 -9.71 -10.04 -25.97
C LYS A 63 -10.87 -9.27 -26.60
N ASP A 64 -11.57 -8.46 -25.81
CA ASP A 64 -12.82 -7.82 -26.23
C ASP A 64 -12.58 -6.53 -27.01
N ILE A 65 -11.56 -5.74 -26.66
CA ILE A 65 -11.29 -4.42 -27.26
C ILE A 65 -9.88 -4.24 -27.83
N GLY A 66 -9.03 -5.28 -27.77
CA GLY A 66 -7.66 -5.24 -28.28
C GLY A 66 -6.72 -4.41 -27.41
N TYR A 67 -5.47 -4.26 -27.87
CA TYR A 67 -4.50 -3.37 -27.24
C TYR A 67 -4.79 -1.91 -27.64
N GLY A 68 -4.99 -1.06 -26.64
CA GLY A 68 -5.19 0.38 -26.78
C GLY A 68 -5.16 1.08 -25.42
N ASP A 69 -5.38 2.39 -25.43
CA ASP A 69 -5.14 3.27 -24.26
C ASP A 69 -5.78 2.77 -22.96
N ILE A 70 -7.03 2.29 -23.01
CA ILE A 70 -7.75 1.80 -21.82
C ILE A 70 -7.13 0.51 -21.28
N THR A 71 -6.75 -0.42 -22.16
CA THR A 71 -6.10 -1.68 -21.76
C THR A 71 -4.70 -1.46 -21.22
N THR A 72 -3.94 -0.53 -21.82
CA THR A 72 -2.62 -0.12 -21.35
C THR A 72 -2.74 0.56 -19.99
N TRP A 73 -3.68 1.49 -19.83
CA TRP A 73 -3.92 2.11 -18.53
C TRP A 73 -4.27 1.08 -17.45
N TYR A 74 -5.12 0.11 -17.76
CA TYR A 74 -5.47 -0.96 -16.81
C TYR A 74 -4.25 -1.81 -16.46
N TYR A 75 -3.40 -2.13 -17.44
CA TYR A 75 -2.15 -2.83 -17.19
C TYR A 75 -1.26 -2.04 -16.22
N ASP A 76 -0.91 -0.80 -16.58
CA ASP A 76 0.03 0.05 -15.84
C ASP A 76 -0.44 0.37 -14.41
N ASN A 77 -1.76 0.44 -14.18
CA ASN A 77 -2.32 0.89 -12.90
C ASN A 77 -2.90 -0.24 -12.04
N ARG A 78 -3.09 -1.43 -12.61
CA ARG A 78 -3.69 -2.58 -11.91
C ARG A 78 -2.91 -3.86 -12.18
N ALA A 79 -2.88 -4.30 -13.43
CA ALA A 79 -2.50 -5.67 -13.73
C ALA A 79 -0.99 -5.93 -13.56
N GLU A 80 -0.13 -4.96 -13.84
CA GLU A 80 1.34 -5.12 -13.75
C GLU A 80 1.78 -5.65 -12.37
N LEU A 81 1.28 -5.05 -11.29
CA LEU A 81 1.56 -5.50 -9.93
C LEU A 81 1.13 -6.96 -9.72
N ILE A 82 -0.02 -7.34 -10.24
CA ILE A 82 -0.59 -8.68 -10.09
C ILE A 82 0.24 -9.72 -10.84
N TYR A 83 0.72 -9.39 -12.05
CA TYR A 83 1.67 -10.23 -12.76
C TYR A 83 2.96 -10.43 -11.95
N GLY A 84 3.52 -9.35 -11.39
CA GLY A 84 4.72 -9.45 -10.54
C GLY A 84 4.51 -10.33 -9.30
N ILE A 85 3.34 -10.23 -8.66
CA ILE A 85 2.98 -11.10 -7.52
C ILE A 85 2.88 -12.56 -7.95
N PHE A 86 2.24 -12.87 -9.08
CA PHE A 86 2.14 -14.24 -9.57
C PHE A 86 3.49 -14.85 -9.97
N ASP A 87 4.39 -14.05 -10.52
CA ASP A 87 5.71 -14.51 -10.96
C ASP A 87 6.65 -14.81 -9.78
N GLU A 88 6.47 -14.14 -8.64
CA GLU A 88 7.42 -14.18 -7.52
C GLU A 88 6.93 -14.90 -6.26
N VAL A 89 5.61 -15.01 -6.05
CA VAL A 89 5.05 -15.53 -4.78
C VAL A 89 4.68 -17.02 -4.92
N ASN A 90 5.54 -17.92 -4.44
CA ASN A 90 5.18 -19.33 -4.29
C ASN A 90 4.31 -19.56 -3.03
N GLN A 91 3.74 -20.75 -2.84
CA GLN A 91 2.87 -21.07 -1.69
C GLN A 91 3.46 -20.72 -0.32
N LYS A 92 4.78 -20.89 -0.13
CA LYS A 92 5.46 -20.54 1.13
C LYS A 92 5.53 -19.02 1.33
N ASP A 93 5.70 -18.29 0.24
CA ASP A 93 5.85 -16.83 0.21
C ASP A 93 4.50 -16.13 0.39
N MET A 94 3.40 -16.82 0.02
CA MET A 94 2.03 -16.30 0.16
C MET A 94 1.65 -16.00 1.61
N LYS A 95 2.10 -16.82 2.57
CA LYS A 95 1.84 -16.59 4.00
C LYS A 95 2.58 -15.35 4.52
N GLU A 96 3.82 -15.14 4.07
CA GLU A 96 4.59 -13.95 4.40
C GLU A 96 3.94 -12.71 3.78
N PHE A 97 3.52 -12.79 2.52
CA PHE A 97 2.81 -11.74 1.80
C PHE A 97 1.50 -11.32 2.52
N ILE A 98 0.67 -12.27 2.93
CA ILE A 98 -0.53 -12.02 3.75
C ILE A 98 -0.15 -11.34 5.08
N GLY A 99 0.96 -11.75 5.70
CA GLY A 99 1.48 -11.13 6.92
C GLY A 99 1.84 -9.65 6.74
N TRP A 100 2.35 -9.27 5.57
CA TRP A 100 2.63 -7.87 5.23
C TRP A 100 1.38 -7.04 5.00
N ILE A 101 0.35 -7.62 4.37
CA ILE A 101 -0.97 -6.96 4.24
C ILE A 101 -1.60 -6.77 5.64
N ASP A 102 -1.47 -7.77 6.51
CA ASP A 102 -1.91 -7.66 7.90
C ASP A 102 -1.16 -6.56 8.65
N GLU A 103 0.15 -6.45 8.49
CA GLU A 103 0.94 -5.37 9.08
C GLU A 103 0.47 -4.00 8.57
N TYR A 104 0.27 -3.86 7.27
CA TYR A 104 -0.20 -2.62 6.67
C TYR A 104 -1.53 -2.18 7.27
N TYR A 105 -2.52 -3.08 7.31
CA TYR A 105 -3.83 -2.78 7.88
C TYR A 105 -3.90 -2.85 9.40
N ARG A 106 -2.82 -3.16 10.14
CA ARG A 106 -2.80 -3.00 11.61
C ARG A 106 -2.72 -1.53 12.02
N HIS A 107 -2.17 -0.67 11.18
CA HIS A 107 -2.03 0.75 11.47
C HIS A 107 -3.25 1.53 10.98
N ASP A 108 -3.91 2.26 11.89
CA ASP A 108 -5.17 2.94 11.57
C ASP A 108 -5.01 4.08 10.55
N GLU A 109 -3.81 4.67 10.46
CA GLU A 109 -3.43 5.64 9.43
C GLU A 109 -3.53 5.07 8.00
N PHE A 110 -3.35 3.77 7.82
CA PHE A 110 -3.48 3.09 6.53
C PHE A 110 -4.83 2.41 6.32
N SER A 111 -5.73 2.45 7.31
CA SER A 111 -6.98 1.70 7.26
C SER A 111 -7.95 2.17 6.17
N GLY A 112 -7.85 3.42 5.71
CA GLY A 112 -8.65 3.90 4.57
C GLY A 112 -8.01 3.64 3.20
N ASN A 113 -6.77 3.17 3.14
CA ASN A 113 -6.03 2.98 1.88
C ASN A 113 -6.53 1.74 1.12
N SER A 114 -6.55 1.83 -0.21
CA SER A 114 -7.09 0.78 -1.07
C SER A 114 -6.36 -0.55 -0.92
N PHE A 115 -6.98 -1.63 -1.35
CA PHE A 115 -6.32 -2.95 -1.33
C PHE A 115 -5.09 -2.98 -2.24
N ASP A 116 -5.13 -2.26 -3.36
CA ASP A 116 -3.97 -2.10 -4.26
C ASP A 116 -2.77 -1.45 -3.56
N ASP A 117 -3.00 -0.50 -2.66
CA ASP A 117 -1.95 0.13 -1.86
C ASP A 117 -1.32 -0.88 -0.90
N ALA A 118 -2.15 -1.72 -0.27
CA ALA A 118 -1.68 -2.78 0.63
C ALA A 118 -0.90 -3.87 -0.13
N LEU A 119 -1.36 -4.26 -1.32
CA LEU A 119 -0.65 -5.19 -2.21
C LEU A 119 0.70 -4.63 -2.65
N SER A 120 0.71 -3.35 -3.05
CA SER A 120 1.94 -2.66 -3.45
C SER A 120 2.95 -2.59 -2.31
N PHE A 121 2.47 -2.30 -1.09
CA PHE A 121 3.28 -2.34 0.12
C PHE A 121 3.84 -3.75 0.34
N ALA A 122 2.99 -4.77 0.39
CA ALA A 122 3.40 -6.15 0.67
C ALA A 122 4.42 -6.67 -0.36
N TYR A 123 4.21 -6.39 -1.65
CA TYR A 123 5.11 -6.78 -2.73
C TYR A 123 6.49 -6.13 -2.60
N ARG A 124 6.53 -4.81 -2.36
CA ARG A 124 7.79 -4.09 -2.13
C ARG A 124 8.51 -4.58 -0.88
N PHE A 125 7.78 -4.87 0.20
CA PHE A 125 8.32 -5.39 1.45
C PHE A 125 8.88 -6.80 1.29
N GLN A 126 8.25 -7.64 0.47
CA GLN A 126 8.78 -8.97 0.17
C GLN A 126 10.10 -8.91 -0.60
N GLN A 127 10.24 -7.97 -1.55
CA GLN A 127 11.46 -7.78 -2.33
C GLN A 127 12.60 -7.05 -1.58
N ALA A 128 12.29 -6.32 -0.52
CA ALA A 128 13.30 -5.58 0.24
C ALA A 128 14.33 -6.51 0.88
N SER A 129 15.61 -6.16 0.74
CA SER A 129 16.72 -6.88 1.38
C SER A 129 16.63 -6.76 2.91
N GLY A 130 16.93 -7.84 3.63
CA GLY A 130 16.92 -7.90 5.09
C GLY A 130 16.51 -9.28 5.57
N GLU A 131 17.10 -9.74 6.67
CA GLU A 131 16.79 -11.06 7.25
C GLU A 131 15.61 -10.97 8.24
N THR A 132 15.30 -9.76 8.73
CA THR A 132 14.23 -9.53 9.70
C THR A 132 13.22 -8.47 9.24
N ILE A 133 12.01 -8.52 9.82
CA ILE A 133 10.92 -7.57 9.53
C ILE A 133 11.35 -6.11 9.76
N TRP A 134 12.13 -5.88 10.81
CA TRP A 134 12.61 -4.54 11.18
C TRP A 134 13.68 -4.02 10.22
N GLU A 135 14.63 -4.87 9.79
CA GLU A 135 15.62 -4.50 8.78
C GLU A 135 14.98 -4.14 7.44
N LYS A 136 13.99 -4.93 6.99
CA LYS A 136 13.22 -4.63 5.77
C LYS A 136 12.51 -3.28 5.90
N TYR A 137 11.90 -2.98 7.05
CA TYR A 137 11.23 -1.72 7.35
C TYR A 137 12.19 -0.51 7.35
N GLU A 138 13.36 -0.62 7.97
CA GLU A 138 14.39 0.43 7.93
C GLU A 138 14.94 0.65 6.51
N ASN A 139 15.19 -0.43 5.77
CA ASN A 139 15.66 -0.34 4.38
C ASN A 139 14.65 0.33 3.46
N LEU A 140 13.35 0.26 3.75
CA LEU A 140 12.31 0.95 2.99
C LEU A 140 12.10 2.40 3.42
N LYS A 141 12.30 2.73 4.71
CA LYS A 141 12.31 4.11 5.20
C LYS A 141 13.50 4.94 4.71
N PHE A 142 14.66 4.29 4.50
CA PHE A 142 15.92 4.96 4.14
C PHE A 142 16.48 4.55 2.77
N GLY A 143 15.74 3.79 1.97
CA GLY A 143 16.25 3.10 0.78
C GLY A 143 16.40 3.95 -0.47
N LYS A 144 17.62 4.47 -0.71
CA LYS A 144 18.18 4.38 -2.06
C LYS A 144 18.24 2.90 -2.43
N ILE A 145 17.41 2.48 -3.37
CA ILE A 145 17.46 1.14 -3.96
C ILE A 145 18.86 0.95 -4.54
N LYS A 146 19.68 0.08 -3.93
CA LYS A 146 20.92 -0.36 -4.57
C LYS A 146 20.56 -1.46 -5.57
N PRO A 147 20.92 -1.33 -6.86
CA PRO A 147 20.75 -2.42 -7.80
C PRO A 147 21.64 -3.59 -7.37
N LYS A 148 21.11 -4.81 -7.49
CA LYS A 148 21.95 -6.02 -7.46
C LYS A 148 22.81 -6.01 -8.73
N ASN A 149 24.10 -6.30 -8.54
CA ASN A 149 25.06 -6.54 -9.62
C ASN A 149 24.67 -7.76 -10.46
#